data_AF-U6GAY9-F1
#
_entry.id   AF-U6GAY9-F1
#
_cell.length_a   1.000
_cell.length_b   1.000
_cell.length_c   1.000
_cell.angle_alpha   90.00
_cell.angle_beta   90.00
_cell.angle_gamma   90.00
#
_symmetry.space_group_name_H-M   'P 1'
#
loop_
_entity.id
_entity.type
_entity.pdbx_description
1 polymer ?
#
loop_
_entity_poly.entity_id
_entity_poly.type
_entity_poly.pdbx_seq_one_letter_code
_entity_poly.pdbx_strand_id
1 'polypeptide(L)'
;MESGGLKVKDLPPVLSASSLIDVCLSKTQRKTPTEIHKRSNISVIKKFYIRKVKASSEFFTEKLKQITQNFPKLDSIHPFYGDLLNILYDRDHYKLALGNVASCTNKIEKICKEYITLIKYADSLYKAKSLKTAALGRYCTGKSSFINLISNANVDVQPFAFTTKSLFVGHFNHLYARWQVSKI
;
A
#
# COMPACT_ATOMS: atom_id res chain seq x y z
N MET A 1 -6.02 -15.84 -28.97
CA MET A 1 -6.77 -15.22 -27.87
C MET A 1 -6.15 -15.75 -26.59
N GLU A 2 -5.21 -14.98 -26.02
CA GLU A 2 -4.51 -15.39 -24.80
C GLU A 2 -5.50 -15.58 -23.67
N SER A 3 -5.61 -16.81 -23.20
CA SER A 3 -6.38 -17.20 -22.02
C SER A 3 -5.90 -16.38 -20.83
N GLY A 4 -6.73 -15.43 -20.40
CA GLY A 4 -6.55 -14.54 -19.26
C GLY A 4 -6.58 -15.28 -17.92
N GLY A 5 -5.62 -16.18 -17.71
CA GLY A 5 -5.33 -16.73 -16.40
C GLY A 5 -4.76 -15.63 -15.51
N LEU A 6 -5.23 -15.51 -14.27
CA LEU A 6 -4.63 -14.61 -13.28
C LEU A 6 -3.13 -14.93 -13.16
N LYS A 7 -2.28 -13.99 -13.58
CA LYS A 7 -0.83 -14.04 -13.31
C LYS A 7 -0.58 -13.66 -11.85
N VAL A 8 -0.99 -14.51 -10.91
CA VAL A 8 -0.79 -14.29 -9.45
C VAL A 8 0.70 -14.34 -9.06
N LYS A 9 1.55 -14.96 -9.89
CA LYS A 9 2.97 -15.19 -9.59
C LYS A 9 3.86 -13.93 -9.64
N ASP A 10 3.42 -12.84 -10.26
CA ASP A 10 4.24 -11.63 -10.45
C ASP A 10 3.94 -10.51 -9.45
N LEU A 11 3.25 -10.80 -8.34
CA LEU A 11 2.94 -9.81 -7.32
C LEU A 11 4.19 -9.46 -6.50
N PRO A 12 4.63 -8.19 -6.47
CA PRO A 12 5.74 -7.80 -5.61
C PRO A 12 5.33 -7.96 -4.14
N PRO A 13 6.28 -8.36 -3.26
CA PRO A 13 5.98 -8.60 -1.85
C PRO A 13 5.43 -7.33 -1.20
N VAL A 14 4.27 -7.46 -0.55
CA VAL A 14 3.69 -6.36 0.22
C VAL A 14 4.50 -6.19 1.49
N LEU A 15 5.04 -4.98 1.69
CA LEU A 15 5.84 -4.63 2.86
C LEU A 15 4.97 -4.59 4.12
N SER A 16 5.53 -4.97 5.26
CA SER A 16 4.91 -4.74 6.56
C SER A 16 4.78 -3.24 6.86
N ALA A 17 3.86 -2.88 7.75
CA ALA A 17 3.56 -1.48 8.10
C ALA A 17 4.79 -0.70 8.57
N SER A 18 5.63 -1.33 9.39
CA SER A 18 6.88 -0.75 9.91
C SER A 18 7.89 -0.55 8.79
N SER A 19 8.16 -1.61 8.02
CA SER A 19 9.12 -1.56 6.92
C SER A 19 8.71 -0.56 5.83
N LEU A 20 7.42 -0.42 5.54
CA LEU A 20 6.93 0.56 4.57
C LEU A 20 7.27 2.00 5.00
N ILE A 21 7.09 2.31 6.27
CA ILE A 21 7.39 3.64 6.82
C ILE A 21 8.88 3.91 6.81
N ASP A 22 9.71 2.95 7.22
CA ASP A 22 11.15 3.12 7.23
C ASP A 22 11.71 3.32 5.81
N VAL A 23 11.20 2.58 4.83
CA VAL A 23 11.54 2.75 3.41
C VAL A 23 11.14 4.15 2.92
N CYS A 24 9.92 4.61 3.23
CA CYS A 24 9.45 5.93 2.78
C CYS A 24 10.22 7.09 3.43
N LEU A 25 10.49 7.01 4.74
CA LEU A 25 11.25 8.03 5.46
C LEU A 25 12.72 8.06 5.00
N SER A 26 13.33 6.89 4.82
CA SER A 26 14.71 6.80 4.31
C SER A 26 14.83 7.36 2.89
N LYS A 27 13.88 7.04 2.00
CA LYS A 27 13.82 7.61 0.63
C LYS A 27 13.64 9.13 0.66
N THR A 28 12.82 9.65 1.59
CA THR A 28 12.62 11.09 1.77
C THR A 28 13.91 11.79 2.19
N GLN A 29 14.65 11.21 3.15
CA GLN A 29 15.91 11.79 3.63
C GLN A 29 17.00 11.80 2.56
N ARG A 30 17.10 10.76 1.73
CA ARG A 30 18.10 10.69 0.65
C ARG A 30 17.79 11.62 -0.53
N LYS A 31 16.52 11.81 -0.88
CA LYS A 31 16.10 12.58 -2.07
C LYS A 31 15.91 14.08 -1.82
N THR A 32 15.82 14.52 -0.57
CA THR A 32 15.61 15.93 -0.22
C THR A 32 16.85 16.51 0.47
N PRO A 33 17.16 17.80 0.27
CA PRO A 33 18.30 18.42 0.94
C PRO A 33 18.16 18.31 2.48
N THR A 34 19.27 18.07 3.17
CA THR A 34 19.26 17.70 4.60
C THR A 34 19.52 18.89 5.51
N GLU A 35 20.38 19.80 5.09
CA GLU A 35 20.92 20.88 5.92
C GLU A 35 20.21 22.21 5.68
N ILE A 36 19.96 22.94 6.77
CA ILE A 36 19.50 24.32 6.78
C ILE A 36 20.20 25.06 7.91
N HIS A 37 20.67 26.27 7.61
CA HIS A 37 21.21 27.17 8.61
C HIS A 37 20.12 28.01 9.27
N LYS A 38 20.23 28.26 10.57
CA LYS A 38 19.26 29.05 11.34
C LYS A 38 19.15 30.51 10.87
N ARG A 39 20.20 31.04 10.24
CA ARG A 39 20.27 32.42 9.72
C ARG A 39 19.60 32.60 8.35
N SER A 40 19.11 31.53 7.74
CA SER A 40 18.45 31.61 6.43
C SER A 40 17.12 32.35 6.50
N ASN A 41 16.75 33.02 5.40
CA ASN A 41 15.46 33.69 5.27
C ASN A 41 14.30 32.73 5.52
N ILE A 42 13.27 33.19 6.25
CA ILE A 42 12.09 32.38 6.60
C ILE A 42 11.39 31.79 5.37
N SER A 43 11.40 32.49 4.24
CA SER A 43 10.85 32.01 2.96
C SER A 43 11.58 30.75 2.45
N VAL A 44 12.90 30.69 2.60
CA VAL A 44 13.71 29.52 2.21
C VAL A 44 13.43 28.35 3.15
N ILE A 45 13.34 28.61 4.46
CA ILE A 45 13.00 27.61 5.47
C ILE A 45 11.62 27.00 5.19
N LYS A 46 10.62 27.84 4.87
CA LYS A 46 9.27 27.39 4.48
C LYS A 46 9.32 26.50 3.25
N LYS A 47 9.97 26.95 2.17
CA LYS A 47 10.10 26.17 0.91
C LYS A 47 10.75 24.80 1.15
N PHE A 48 11.76 24.74 2.01
CA PHE A 48 12.43 23.49 2.36
C PHE A 48 11.52 22.50 3.08
N TYR A 49 10.81 22.94 4.14
CA TYR A 49 9.92 22.04 4.87
C TYR A 49 8.69 21.64 4.05
N ILE A 50 8.15 22.55 3.23
CA ILE A 50 7.09 22.24 2.26
C ILE A 50 7.57 21.15 1.29
N ARG A 51 8.79 21.27 0.76
CA ARG A 51 9.36 20.25 -0.14
C ARG A 51 9.47 18.89 0.54
N LYS A 52 9.90 18.84 1.80
CA LYS A 52 9.98 17.56 2.56
C LYS A 52 8.61 16.93 2.79
N VAL A 53 7.61 17.71 3.23
CA VAL A 53 6.26 17.20 3.48
C VAL A 53 5.61 16.70 2.18
N LYS A 54 5.76 17.44 1.09
CA LYS A 54 5.23 17.08 -0.24
C LYS A 54 5.90 15.81 -0.79
N ALA A 55 7.23 15.73 -0.74
CA ALA A 55 7.96 14.56 -1.21
C ALA A 55 7.60 13.30 -0.41
N SER A 56 7.47 13.41 0.91
CA SER A 56 7.04 12.29 1.75
C SER A 56 5.64 11.80 1.38
N SER A 57 4.67 12.72 1.24
CA SER A 57 3.31 12.38 0.82
C SER A 57 3.27 11.68 -0.52
N GLU A 58 4.08 12.13 -1.49
CA GLU A 58 4.15 11.54 -2.82
C GLU A 58 4.69 10.11 -2.78
N PHE A 59 5.74 9.84 -2.00
CA PHE A 59 6.28 8.47 -1.86
C PHE A 59 5.30 7.51 -1.18
N PHE A 60 4.57 7.96 -0.16
CA PHE A 60 3.51 7.14 0.45
C PHE A 60 2.41 6.84 -0.55
N THR A 61 1.97 7.85 -1.31
CA THR A 61 0.90 7.71 -2.28
C THR A 61 1.31 6.79 -3.44
N GLU A 62 2.54 6.94 -3.95
CA GLU A 62 3.13 6.06 -4.96
C GLU A 62 3.10 4.59 -4.51
N LYS A 63 3.56 4.32 -3.28
CA LYS A 63 3.63 2.96 -2.74
C LYS A 63 2.25 2.34 -2.51
N LEU A 64 1.30 3.10 -1.96
CA LEU A 64 -0.07 2.60 -1.74
C LEU A 64 -0.84 2.41 -3.06
N LYS A 65 -0.60 3.27 -4.07
CA LYS A 65 -1.16 3.09 -5.42
C LYS A 65 -0.60 1.85 -6.10
N GLN A 66 0.71 1.58 -5.96
CA GLN A 66 1.32 0.34 -6.46
C GLN A 66 0.62 -0.90 -5.87
N ILE A 67 0.37 -0.91 -4.55
CA ILE A 67 -0.38 -2.00 -3.90
C ILE A 67 -1.75 -2.16 -4.55
N THR A 68 -2.51 -1.07 -4.70
CA THR A 68 -3.87 -1.11 -5.28
C THR A 68 -3.89 -1.55 -6.75
N GLN A 69 -2.86 -1.22 -7.53
CA GLN A 69 -2.75 -1.57 -8.95
C GLN A 69 -2.35 -3.03 -9.18
N ASN A 70 -1.52 -3.58 -8.30
CA ASN A 70 -1.06 -4.96 -8.44
C ASN A 70 -2.18 -5.97 -8.15
N PHE A 71 -3.14 -5.61 -7.31
CA PHE A 71 -4.25 -6.48 -6.95
C PHE A 71 -5.40 -6.41 -7.96
N PRO A 72 -5.86 -7.55 -8.51
CA PRO A 72 -6.95 -7.58 -9.48
C PRO A 72 -8.29 -7.28 -8.82
N LYS A 73 -9.14 -6.49 -9.51
CA LYS A 73 -10.51 -6.23 -9.03
C LYS A 73 -11.37 -7.47 -9.24
N LEU A 74 -11.90 -8.02 -8.13
CA LEU A 74 -12.74 -9.23 -8.13
C LEU A 74 -13.95 -9.14 -9.08
N ASP A 75 -14.55 -7.96 -9.21
CA ASP A 75 -15.75 -7.73 -10.04
C ASP A 75 -15.48 -7.88 -11.56
N SER A 76 -14.22 -7.89 -11.99
CA SER A 76 -13.81 -7.99 -13.41
C SER A 76 -13.24 -9.35 -13.81
N ILE A 77 -13.23 -10.30 -12.87
CA ILE A 77 -12.64 -11.62 -13.03
C ILE A 77 -13.74 -12.61 -13.43
N HIS A 78 -13.37 -13.63 -14.22
CA HIS A 78 -14.31 -14.69 -14.62
C HIS A 78 -14.95 -15.37 -13.39
N PRO A 79 -16.26 -15.69 -13.40
CA PRO A 79 -16.99 -16.24 -12.26
C PRO A 79 -16.27 -17.41 -11.55
N PHE A 80 -15.70 -18.34 -12.33
CA PHE A 80 -14.89 -19.45 -11.81
C PHE A 80 -13.76 -19.02 -10.84
N TYR A 81 -12.96 -18.02 -11.23
CA TYR A 81 -11.86 -17.54 -10.37
C TYR A 81 -12.40 -16.68 -9.22
N GLY A 82 -13.53 -16.00 -9.41
CA GLY A 82 -14.20 -15.23 -8.35
C GLY A 82 -14.79 -16.12 -7.25
N ASP A 83 -15.31 -17.29 -7.62
CA ASP A 83 -15.84 -18.28 -6.68
C ASP A 83 -14.71 -19.05 -5.99
N LEU A 84 -13.66 -19.41 -6.73
CA LEU A 84 -12.44 -19.98 -6.15
C LEU A 84 -11.79 -19.02 -5.14
N LEU A 85 -11.69 -17.73 -5.49
CA LEU A 85 -11.17 -16.73 -4.56
C LEU A 85 -12.08 -16.57 -3.35
N ASN A 86 -13.41 -16.60 -3.52
CA ASN A 86 -14.35 -16.51 -2.40
C ASN A 86 -14.25 -17.69 -1.42
N ILE A 87 -13.95 -18.90 -1.91
CA ILE A 87 -13.74 -20.09 -1.08
C ILE A 87 -12.39 -20.02 -0.34
N LEU A 88 -11.33 -19.55 -1.03
CA LEU A 88 -9.99 -19.46 -0.45
C LEU A 88 -9.81 -18.23 0.46
N TYR A 89 -10.51 -17.14 0.16
CA TYR A 89 -10.45 -15.85 0.84
C TYR A 89 -11.85 -15.21 0.86
N ASP A 90 -12.25 -14.66 2.00
CA ASP A 90 -13.50 -13.92 2.07
C ASP A 90 -13.48 -12.69 1.13
N ARG A 91 -14.41 -12.67 0.16
CA ARG A 91 -14.57 -11.59 -0.83
C ARG A 91 -14.78 -10.23 -0.16
N ASP A 92 -15.53 -10.21 0.94
CA ASP A 92 -15.84 -8.96 1.65
C ASP A 92 -14.60 -8.42 2.36
N HIS A 93 -13.83 -9.31 2.99
CA HIS A 93 -12.57 -8.94 3.62
C HIS A 93 -11.56 -8.38 2.60
N TYR A 94 -11.45 -9.02 1.42
CA TYR A 94 -10.58 -8.55 0.34
C TYR A 94 -10.96 -7.15 -0.17
N LYS A 95 -12.26 -6.94 -0.45
CA LYS A 95 -12.78 -5.66 -0.96
C LYS A 95 -12.63 -4.55 0.09
N LEU A 96 -12.89 -4.87 1.36
CA LEU A 96 -12.72 -3.95 2.48
C LEU A 96 -11.25 -3.55 2.66
N ALA A 97 -10.32 -4.51 2.58
CA ALA A 97 -8.89 -4.21 2.68
C ALA A 97 -8.42 -3.25 1.58
N LEU A 98 -8.76 -3.52 0.31
CA LEU A 98 -8.43 -2.62 -0.80
C LEU A 98 -9.11 -1.25 -0.70
N GLY A 99 -10.38 -1.20 -0.29
CA GLY A 99 -11.12 0.04 -0.08
C GLY A 99 -10.50 0.92 1.01
N ASN A 100 -9.96 0.29 2.06
CA ASN A 100 -9.25 1.02 3.10
C ASN A 100 -7.89 1.55 2.65
N VAL A 101 -7.14 0.80 1.84
CA VAL A 101 -5.88 1.29 1.25
C VAL A 101 -6.14 2.53 0.39
N ALA A 102 -7.18 2.51 -0.44
CA ALA A 102 -7.59 3.67 -1.24
C ALA A 102 -8.09 4.85 -0.37
N SER A 103 -8.78 4.57 0.73
CA SER A 103 -9.18 5.61 1.68
C SER A 103 -7.97 6.24 2.37
N CYS A 104 -6.94 5.45 2.69
CA CYS A 104 -5.68 5.93 3.27
C CYS A 104 -4.92 6.85 2.30
N THR A 105 -4.88 6.56 1.01
CA THR A 105 -4.25 7.48 0.02
C THR A 105 -4.92 8.85 0.05
N ASN A 106 -6.25 8.89 0.09
CA ASN A 106 -7.00 10.16 0.12
C ASN A 106 -6.77 10.92 1.43
N LYS A 107 -6.70 10.21 2.57
CA LYS A 107 -6.39 10.80 3.89
C LYS A 107 -5.00 11.45 3.90
N ILE A 108 -3.98 10.78 3.35
CA ILE A 108 -2.61 11.30 3.29
C ILE A 108 -2.56 12.58 2.44
N GLU A 109 -3.22 12.59 1.28
CA GLU A 109 -3.29 13.78 0.41
C GLU A 109 -4.01 14.96 1.11
N LYS A 110 -5.06 14.70 1.87
CA LYS A 110 -5.78 15.72 2.67
C LYS A 110 -4.86 16.32 3.74
N ILE A 111 -4.21 15.47 4.55
CA ILE A 111 -3.28 15.90 5.59
C ILE A 111 -2.13 16.72 4.95
N CYS A 112 -1.61 16.31 3.80
CA CYS A 112 -0.56 17.05 3.10
C CYS A 112 -0.97 18.49 2.77
N LYS A 113 -2.17 18.68 2.20
CA LYS A 113 -2.69 20.03 1.86
C LYS A 113 -2.89 20.90 3.10
N GLU A 114 -3.42 20.34 4.17
CA GLU A 114 -3.62 21.03 5.45
C GLU A 114 -2.27 21.51 6.02
N TYR A 115 -1.28 20.62 6.13
CA TYR A 115 0.02 20.96 6.71
C TYR A 115 0.85 21.89 5.84
N ILE A 116 0.76 21.80 4.51
CA ILE A 116 1.40 22.78 3.62
C ILE A 116 0.85 24.18 3.90
N THR A 117 -0.47 24.28 4.10
CA THR A 117 -1.12 25.55 4.41
C THR A 117 -0.64 26.10 5.75
N LEU A 118 -0.59 25.26 6.79
CA LEU A 118 -0.07 25.66 8.11
C LEU A 118 1.40 26.12 8.05
N ILE A 119 2.26 25.47 7.26
CA ILE A 119 3.67 25.84 7.13
C ILE A 119 3.84 27.19 6.43
N LYS A 120 2.94 27.56 5.49
CA LYS A 120 2.98 28.89 4.85
C LYS A 120 2.83 30.02 5.88
N TYR A 121 2.04 29.82 6.94
CA TYR A 121 1.82 30.76 8.04
C TYR A 121 2.76 30.56 9.25
N ALA A 122 3.86 29.81 9.08
CA ALA A 122 4.83 29.65 10.17
C ALA A 122 5.80 30.84 10.26
N ASP A 123 6.02 31.37 11.46
CA ASP A 123 6.84 32.58 11.65
C ASP A 123 8.26 32.28 12.13
N SER A 124 8.53 31.02 12.49
CA SER A 124 9.80 30.58 13.06
C SER A 124 10.21 29.21 12.51
N LEU A 125 11.53 28.97 12.47
CA LEU A 125 12.12 27.66 12.18
C LEU A 125 11.57 26.58 13.10
N TYR A 126 11.40 26.90 14.39
CA TYR A 126 10.89 25.95 15.38
C TYR A 126 9.46 25.49 15.04
N LYS A 127 8.57 26.43 14.73
CA LYS A 127 7.18 26.17 14.34
C LYS A 127 7.12 25.34 13.05
N ALA A 128 7.92 25.67 12.04
CA ALA A 128 7.99 24.92 10.79
C ALA A 128 8.54 23.49 10.98
N LYS A 129 9.56 23.31 11.83
CA LYS A 129 10.12 21.99 12.18
C LYS A 129 9.10 21.13 12.94
N SER A 130 8.39 21.72 13.89
CA SER A 130 7.34 21.04 14.67
C SER A 130 6.20 20.58 13.76
N LEU A 131 5.69 21.46 12.88
CA LEU A 131 4.65 21.13 11.90
C LEU A 131 5.08 20.00 10.96
N LYS A 132 6.34 20.01 10.50
CA LYS A 132 6.88 18.91 9.69
C LYS A 132 6.88 17.58 10.45
N THR A 133 7.28 17.57 11.72
CA THR A 133 7.31 16.33 12.52
C THR A 133 5.89 15.83 12.82
N ALA A 134 4.96 16.73 13.12
CA ALA A 134 3.55 16.40 13.31
C ALA A 134 2.92 15.81 12.03
N ALA A 135 3.20 16.39 10.85
CA ALA A 135 2.72 15.86 9.57
C ALA A 135 3.19 14.42 9.32
N LEU A 136 4.49 14.15 9.52
CA LEU A 136 5.04 12.80 9.37
C LEU A 136 4.47 11.84 10.41
N GLY A 137 4.27 12.28 11.66
CA GLY A 137 3.59 11.50 12.68
C GLY A 137 2.14 11.14 12.29
N ARG A 138 1.43 12.06 11.63
CA ARG A 138 0.07 11.83 11.11
C ARG A 138 0.02 10.89 9.91
N TYR A 139 1.04 10.88 9.05
CA TYR A 139 1.17 9.87 8.01
C TYR A 139 1.42 8.48 8.62
N CYS A 140 2.24 8.42 9.67
CA CYS A 140 2.61 7.18 10.35
C CYS A 140 1.55 6.64 11.31
N THR A 141 0.59 7.45 11.77
CA THR A 141 -0.52 6.96 12.62
C THR A 141 -1.48 6.06 11.84
N GLY A 142 -1.36 6.03 10.52
CA GLY A 142 -1.88 4.93 9.70
C GLY A 142 -1.34 3.55 10.10
N LYS A 143 -0.28 3.42 10.91
CA LYS A 143 0.23 2.13 11.42
C LYS A 143 -0.85 1.35 12.15
N SER A 144 -1.58 1.91 13.12
CA SER A 144 -2.59 1.14 13.88
C SER A 144 -3.83 0.81 13.04
N SER A 145 -4.22 1.69 12.11
CA SER A 145 -5.28 1.40 11.14
C SER A 145 -4.83 0.32 10.14
N PHE A 146 -3.64 0.42 9.57
CA PHE A 146 -3.09 -0.55 8.60
C PHE A 146 -2.74 -1.88 9.27
N ILE A 147 -2.24 -1.87 10.51
CA ILE A 147 -2.00 -3.06 11.36
C ILE A 147 -3.35 -3.68 11.74
N ASN A 148 -4.37 -2.97 12.22
CA ASN A 148 -5.67 -3.60 12.49
C ASN A 148 -6.40 -4.08 11.21
N LEU A 149 -6.08 -3.52 10.04
CA LEU A 149 -6.72 -3.88 8.77
C LEU A 149 -6.05 -5.03 8.02
N ILE A 150 -4.73 -5.17 8.12
CA ILE A 150 -3.95 -6.29 7.54
C ILE A 150 -3.63 -7.34 8.60
N SER A 151 -3.56 -6.93 9.86
CA SER A 151 -3.35 -7.75 11.06
C SER A 151 -4.58 -7.76 11.98
N ASN A 152 -5.78 -7.91 11.42
CA ASN A 152 -6.73 -8.88 11.98
C ASN A 152 -6.32 -10.32 11.60
N ALA A 153 -5.01 -10.56 11.50
CA ALA A 153 -4.39 -11.88 11.53
C ALA A 153 -4.33 -12.39 12.97
N ASN A 154 -5.45 -12.28 13.70
CA ASN A 154 -5.83 -13.32 14.64
C ASN A 154 -6.76 -14.28 13.87
N VAL A 155 -6.25 -14.83 12.76
CA VAL A 155 -6.83 -16.02 12.18
C VAL A 155 -6.37 -17.12 13.11
N ASP A 156 -7.28 -17.61 13.96
CA ASP A 156 -7.06 -18.88 14.63
C ASP A 156 -6.60 -19.88 13.57
N VAL A 157 -5.38 -20.40 13.74
CA VAL A 157 -4.93 -21.56 12.96
C VAL A 157 -5.81 -22.71 13.42
N GLN A 158 -6.95 -22.87 12.74
CA GLN A 158 -7.90 -23.95 12.99
C GLN A 158 -7.13 -25.27 12.89
N PRO A 159 -7.07 -26.08 13.97
CA PRO A 159 -6.24 -27.27 14.03
C PRO A 159 -7.00 -28.43 13.38
N PHE A 160 -7.29 -28.36 12.08
CA PHE A 160 -7.95 -29.47 11.39
C PHE A 160 -7.18 -29.95 10.16
N ALA A 161 -6.97 -31.26 10.17
CA ALA A 161 -6.26 -32.05 9.20
C ALA A 161 -7.15 -32.37 7.99
N PHE A 162 -6.86 -31.78 6.83
CA PHE A 162 -7.23 -32.38 5.55
C PHE A 162 -6.12 -32.13 4.53
N THR A 163 -5.60 -33.23 4.03
CA THR A 163 -4.49 -33.42 3.10
C THR A 163 -4.84 -32.85 1.71
N THR A 164 -3.85 -32.17 1.11
CA THR A 164 -3.81 -31.46 -0.19
C THR A 164 -4.78 -30.27 -0.37
N LYS A 165 -4.30 -29.06 -0.02
CA LYS A 165 -5.01 -27.77 -0.15
C LYS A 165 -4.64 -26.97 -1.42
N SER A 166 -4.44 -27.62 -2.56
CA SER A 166 -4.09 -26.93 -3.80
C SER A 166 -4.55 -27.68 -5.04
N LEU A 167 -5.29 -27.01 -5.92
CA LEU A 167 -5.75 -27.53 -7.20
C LEU A 167 -4.56 -27.64 -8.18
N PHE A 168 -4.25 -28.85 -8.62
CA PHE A 168 -3.18 -29.08 -9.59
C PHE A 168 -3.75 -29.19 -10.99
N VAL A 169 -3.25 -28.33 -11.90
CA VAL A 169 -3.63 -28.35 -13.32
C VAL A 169 -2.49 -28.96 -14.12
N GLY A 170 -2.76 -30.09 -14.79
CA GLY A 170 -1.88 -30.71 -15.77
C GLY A 170 -2.34 -30.38 -17.19
N HIS A 171 -1.39 -30.10 -18.08
CA HIS A 171 -1.65 -29.96 -19.51
C HIS A 171 -1.05 -31.15 -20.25
N PHE A 172 -1.83 -31.77 -21.15
CA PHE A 172 -1.31 -32.78 -22.06
C PHE A 172 -1.87 -32.55 -23.47
N ASN A 173 -1.07 -32.87 -24.49
CA ASN A 173 -1.49 -32.74 -25.88
C ASN A 173 -1.93 -34.12 -26.38
N HIS A 174 -3.12 -34.20 -26.97
CA HIS A 174 -3.63 -35.41 -27.59
C HIS A 174 -4.37 -35.05 -28.87
N LEU A 175 -4.04 -35.73 -29.97
CA LEU A 175 -4.62 -35.50 -31.30
C LEU A 175 -4.56 -34.02 -31.75
N TYR A 176 -3.39 -33.39 -31.63
CA TYR A 176 -3.14 -31.97 -31.96
C TYR A 176 -3.98 -30.96 -31.15
N ALA A 177 -4.78 -31.39 -30.18
CA ALA A 177 -5.51 -30.55 -29.25
C ALA A 177 -4.82 -30.53 -27.88
N ARG A 178 -4.85 -29.36 -27.23
CA ARG A 178 -4.33 -29.18 -25.87
C ARG A 178 -5.46 -29.43 -24.87
N TRP A 179 -5.28 -30.42 -24.01
CA TRP A 179 -6.23 -30.77 -22.96
C TRP A 179 -5.72 -30.28 -21.60
N GLN A 180 -6.65 -29.84 -20.75
CA GLN A 180 -6.39 -29.41 -19.39
C GLN A 180 -7.11 -30.34 -18.42
N VAL A 181 -6.36 -30.95 -17.50
CA VAL A 181 -6.91 -31.81 -16.43
C VAL A 181 -6.63 -31.14 -15.10
N SER A 182 -7.68 -30.86 -14.33
CA SER A 182 -7.57 -30.35 -12.97
C SER A 182 -7.87 -31.48 -11.98
N LYS A 183 -6.94 -31.74 -11.06
CA LYS A 183 -7.16 -32.61 -9.90
C LYS A 183 -7.44 -31.74 -8.68
N ILE A 184 -8.63 -31.95 -8.08
CA ILE A 184 -9.03 -31.41 -6.78
C ILE A 184 -8.43 -32.30 -5.69
#